data_AF-A0ABC8RYH7-F1
#
_entry.id   AF-A0ABC8RYH7-F1
#
_cell.length_a   1.000
_cell.length_b   1.000
_cell.length_c   1.000
_cell.angle_alpha   90.00
_cell.angle_beta   90.00
_cell.angle_gamma   90.00
#
_symmetry.space_group_name_H-M   'P 1'
#
loop_
_entity.id
_entity.type
_entity.pdbx_description
1 polymer ?
#
loop_
_entity_poly.entity_id
_entity_poly.type
_entity_poly.pdbx_seq_one_letter_code
_entity_poly.pdbx_strand_id
1 'polypeptide(L)'
;MQSDECATSMELEKVPSESNRVSFASKPNCAPLKAHKIFDGQVPFRKVSVPLHRYTPLKKAWLEIYTPIYEQMKIDIRVNLKARKVELKTRSDTPDISNLQNVLILCTLSCLDST
;
A
#
# COMPACT_ATOMS: atom_id res chain seq x y z
N MET A 1 46.74 4.69 -43.08
CA MET A 1 45.44 4.64 -42.38
C MET A 1 45.71 4.18 -40.95
N GLN A 2 45.24 4.98 -40.00
CA GLN A 2 45.10 4.76 -38.56
C GLN A 2 46.29 4.24 -37.71
N SER A 3 46.76 5.17 -36.89
CA SER A 3 47.23 5.04 -35.51
C SER A 3 46.30 4.17 -34.64
N ASP A 4 46.85 3.40 -33.70
CA ASP A 4 47.09 3.81 -32.31
C ASP A 4 47.68 2.65 -31.49
N GLU A 5 48.66 2.97 -30.68
CA GLU A 5 49.32 2.13 -29.69
C GLU A 5 48.56 2.30 -28.35
N CYS A 6 48.33 1.22 -27.61
CA CYS A 6 48.54 1.21 -26.15
C CYS A 6 48.51 -0.22 -25.62
N ALA A 7 49.64 -0.63 -25.05
CA ALA A 7 49.85 -1.85 -24.30
C ALA A 7 49.05 -1.87 -22.99
N THR A 8 48.66 -3.05 -22.52
CA THR A 8 49.28 -3.65 -21.33
C THR A 8 48.65 -5.00 -21.00
N SER A 9 49.46 -5.84 -20.37
CA SER A 9 49.38 -7.28 -20.26
C SER A 9 48.24 -7.80 -19.39
N MET A 10 47.76 -8.99 -19.77
CA MET A 10 47.04 -9.90 -18.89
C MET A 10 48.07 -10.92 -18.40
N GLU A 11 48.53 -10.83 -17.16
CA GLU A 11 49.09 -12.01 -16.49
C GLU A 11 48.61 -12.11 -15.05
N LEU A 12 48.37 -13.37 -14.71
CA LEU A 12 47.67 -13.97 -13.62
C LEU A 12 48.54 -14.00 -12.35
N GLU A 13 48.07 -13.41 -11.26
CA GLU A 13 48.43 -13.90 -9.93
C GLU A 13 47.18 -14.37 -9.16
N LYS A 14 47.33 -15.62 -8.72
CA LYS A 14 46.39 -16.46 -8.00
C LYS A 14 46.46 -16.11 -6.51
N VAL A 15 45.37 -15.62 -5.93
CA VAL A 15 45.19 -15.59 -4.47
C VAL A 15 43.90 -16.36 -4.11
N PRO A 16 44.00 -17.42 -3.28
CA PRO A 16 42.85 -18.21 -2.85
C PRO A 16 42.17 -17.59 -1.62
N SER A 17 40.90 -17.96 -1.43
CA SER A 17 40.17 -18.10 -0.15
C SER A 17 38.88 -17.30 -0.03
N GLU A 18 37.79 -18.05 -0.15
CA GLU A 18 36.49 -17.95 0.53
C GLU A 18 36.10 -16.64 1.23
N SER A 19 35.00 -16.02 0.79
CA SER A 19 33.85 -15.68 1.67
C SER A 19 32.74 -15.00 0.87
N ASN A 20 31.55 -15.61 0.93
CA ASN A 20 30.24 -14.97 0.79
C ASN A 20 29.94 -14.20 -0.51
N ARG A 21 29.53 -14.95 -1.55
CA ARG A 21 28.73 -14.37 -2.64
C ARG A 21 27.40 -13.91 -2.06
N VAL A 22 27.26 -12.60 -1.83
CA VAL A 22 25.95 -11.98 -1.63
C VAL A 22 25.13 -12.26 -2.89
N SER A 23 24.20 -13.20 -2.77
CA SER A 23 23.23 -13.49 -3.82
C SER A 23 22.38 -12.25 -4.02
N PHE A 24 22.59 -11.55 -5.14
CA PHE A 24 21.68 -10.52 -5.61
C PHE A 24 20.28 -11.12 -5.69
N ALA A 25 19.33 -10.46 -5.02
CA ALA A 25 17.97 -10.89 -4.82
C ALA A 25 17.41 -11.61 -6.05
N SER A 26 17.17 -12.92 -5.92
CA SER A 26 16.41 -13.69 -6.89
C SER A 26 15.10 -12.95 -7.15
N LYS A 27 14.85 -12.63 -8.44
CA LYS A 27 13.68 -11.88 -8.91
C LYS A 27 12.44 -12.33 -8.14
N PRO A 28 11.66 -11.42 -7.54
CA PRO A 28 10.43 -11.81 -6.85
C PRO A 28 9.55 -12.59 -7.82
N ASN A 29 9.23 -13.83 -7.48
CA ASN A 29 8.36 -14.68 -8.29
C ASN A 29 6.92 -14.19 -8.14
N CYS A 30 6.57 -13.14 -8.87
CA CYS A 30 5.22 -12.60 -8.95
C CYS A 30 4.38 -13.45 -9.91
N ALA A 31 4.03 -14.67 -9.51
CA ALA A 31 3.01 -15.44 -10.21
C ALA A 31 1.66 -14.71 -10.12
N PRO A 32 0.89 -14.57 -11.22
CA PRO A 32 -0.41 -13.91 -11.19
C PRO A 32 -1.35 -14.59 -10.20
N LEU A 33 -1.68 -13.91 -9.11
CA LEU A 33 -2.67 -14.39 -8.16
C LEU A 33 -4.05 -14.31 -8.81
N LYS A 34 -4.76 -15.44 -8.87
CA LYS A 34 -6.16 -15.47 -9.33
C LYS A 34 -6.99 -14.59 -8.39
N ALA A 35 -7.80 -13.68 -8.95
CA ALA A 35 -8.56 -12.67 -8.20
C ALA A 35 -9.40 -13.24 -7.04
N HIS A 36 -9.90 -14.47 -7.20
CA HIS A 36 -10.63 -15.23 -6.18
C HIS A 36 -9.84 -15.38 -4.85
N LYS A 37 -8.51 -15.55 -4.88
CA LYS A 37 -7.71 -15.80 -3.67
C LYS A 37 -7.25 -14.56 -2.91
N ILE A 38 -7.66 -13.36 -3.35
CA ILE A 38 -7.24 -12.11 -2.69
C ILE A 38 -8.02 -11.89 -1.37
N PHE A 39 -9.23 -12.45 -1.28
CA PHE A 39 -10.05 -12.47 -0.08
C PHE A 39 -10.68 -13.86 0.06
N ASP A 40 -10.19 -14.70 0.98
CA ASP A 40 -10.70 -16.04 1.29
C ASP A 40 -12.13 -16.00 1.87
N GLY A 41 -13.12 -15.58 1.08
CA GLY A 41 -14.51 -15.41 1.52
C GLY A 41 -14.73 -14.36 2.62
N GLN A 42 -13.66 -13.67 3.06
CA GLN A 42 -13.71 -12.69 4.13
C GLN A 42 -14.06 -11.32 3.57
N VAL A 43 -15.00 -10.67 4.25
CA VAL A 43 -15.39 -9.28 3.99
C VAL A 43 -14.15 -8.39 4.03
N PRO A 44 -13.82 -7.66 2.95
CA PRO A 44 -12.63 -6.86 2.90
C PRO A 44 -12.65 -5.75 3.95
N PHE A 45 -11.60 -5.76 4.78
CA PHE A 45 -11.44 -4.87 5.91
C PHE A 45 -10.15 -4.07 5.77
N ARG A 46 -10.25 -2.74 5.89
CA ARG A 46 -9.11 -1.83 5.75
C ARG A 46 -9.05 -0.89 6.94
N LYS A 47 -7.84 -0.50 7.33
CA LYS A 47 -7.61 0.46 8.42
C LYS A 47 -6.76 1.63 7.92
N VAL A 48 -7.15 2.84 8.28
CA VAL A 48 -6.41 4.07 8.03
C VAL A 48 -6.05 4.73 9.35
N SER A 49 -4.79 5.10 9.54
CA SER A 49 -4.36 5.91 10.69
C SER A 49 -4.66 7.39 10.45
N VAL A 50 -5.24 8.05 11.44
CA VAL A 50 -5.55 9.48 11.39
C VAL A 50 -4.56 10.26 12.26
N PRO A 51 -3.88 11.29 11.73
CA PRO A 51 -3.02 12.18 12.52
C PRO A 51 -3.79 12.93 13.61
N LEU A 52 -3.10 13.28 14.72
CA LEU A 52 -3.73 13.93 15.88
C LEU A 52 -4.41 15.26 15.52
N HIS A 53 -3.75 16.10 14.73
CA HIS A 53 -4.25 17.44 14.37
C HIS A 53 -5.51 17.38 13.46
N ARG A 54 -5.72 16.28 12.75
CA ARG A 54 -6.87 16.06 11.83
C ARG A 54 -8.09 15.46 12.54
N TYR A 55 -7.92 15.01 13.77
CA TYR A 55 -8.95 14.26 14.45
C TYR A 55 -10.14 15.13 14.89
N THR A 56 -9.86 16.34 15.37
CA THR A 56 -10.87 17.35 15.74
C THR A 56 -11.78 17.73 14.56
N PRO A 57 -11.25 18.07 13.35
CA PRO A 57 -12.10 18.34 12.21
C PRO A 57 -12.85 17.11 11.71
N LEU A 58 -12.22 15.92 11.70
CA LEU A 58 -12.87 14.68 11.30
C LEU A 58 -14.11 14.37 12.17
N LYS A 59 -14.03 14.61 13.48
CA LYS A 59 -15.16 14.39 14.40
C LYS A 59 -16.32 15.36 14.13
N LYS A 60 -16.03 16.62 13.75
CA LYS A 60 -17.05 17.64 13.46
C LYS A 60 -17.80 17.32 12.15
N ALA A 61 -17.07 16.98 11.10
CA ALA A 61 -17.63 16.67 9.77
C ALA A 61 -18.00 15.18 9.60
N TRP A 62 -17.97 14.39 10.68
CA TRP A 62 -18.15 12.93 10.59
C TRP A 62 -19.51 12.54 10.00
N LEU A 63 -20.58 13.22 10.40
CA LEU A 63 -21.93 12.94 9.89
C LEU A 63 -22.04 13.19 8.39
N GLU A 64 -21.39 14.24 7.89
CA GLU A 64 -21.37 14.60 6.46
C GLU A 64 -20.60 13.59 5.63
N ILE A 65 -19.53 13.00 6.20
CA ILE A 65 -18.74 11.95 5.54
C ILE A 65 -19.44 10.59 5.62
N TYR A 66 -20.03 10.26 6.77
CA TYR A 66 -20.65 8.96 7.01
C TYR A 66 -21.88 8.72 6.13
N THR A 67 -22.76 9.72 6.04
CA THR A 67 -24.05 9.61 5.34
C THR A 67 -23.91 9.13 3.89
N PRO A 68 -23.12 9.78 3.00
CA PRO A 68 -23.00 9.35 1.61
C PRO A 68 -22.34 7.97 1.48
N ILE A 69 -21.35 7.66 2.34
CA ILE A 69 -20.64 6.38 2.24
C ILE A 69 -21.53 5.21 2.70
N TYR A 70 -22.31 5.41 3.76
CA TYR A 70 -23.23 4.40 4.26
C TYR A 70 -24.42 4.20 3.32
N GLU A 71 -25.00 5.27 2.77
CA GLU A 71 -26.20 5.19 1.95
C GLU A 71 -25.93 4.77 0.51
N GLN A 72 -24.93 5.37 -0.13
CA GLN A 72 -24.66 5.15 -1.56
C GLN A 72 -23.73 3.96 -1.77
N MET A 73 -22.62 3.91 -1.02
CA MET A 73 -21.61 2.86 -1.19
C MET A 73 -21.88 1.62 -0.32
N LYS A 74 -22.80 1.70 0.65
CA LYS A 74 -23.12 0.61 1.59
C LYS A 74 -21.90 0.07 2.34
N ILE A 75 -20.96 0.95 2.69
CA ILE A 75 -19.76 0.59 3.46
C ILE A 75 -19.98 0.96 4.94
N ASP A 76 -19.64 0.06 5.85
CA ASP A 76 -19.61 0.33 7.29
C ASP A 76 -18.27 0.99 7.64
N ILE A 77 -18.34 2.19 8.21
CA ILE A 77 -17.17 2.93 8.67
C ILE A 77 -17.25 3.19 10.16
N ARG A 78 -16.16 2.90 10.86
CA ARG A 78 -16.03 3.10 12.30
C ARG A 78 -14.77 3.86 12.62
N VAL A 79 -14.90 4.93 13.39
CA VAL A 79 -13.73 5.63 13.94
C VAL A 79 -13.41 5.06 15.31
N ASN A 80 -12.25 4.43 15.45
CA ASN A 80 -11.72 4.05 16.75
C ASN A 80 -11.06 5.26 17.39
N LEU A 81 -11.75 5.86 18.36
CA LEU A 81 -11.31 7.09 19.02
C LEU A 81 -10.03 6.89 19.86
N LYS A 82 -9.82 5.69 20.42
CA LYS A 82 -8.66 5.37 21.25
C LYS A 82 -7.41 5.15 20.40
N ALA A 83 -7.55 4.40 19.32
CA ALA A 83 -6.44 4.10 18.40
C ALA A 83 -6.22 5.17 17.32
N ARG A 84 -7.15 6.13 17.19
CA ARG A 84 -7.22 7.12 16.09
C ARG A 84 -7.11 6.46 14.71
N LYS A 85 -7.88 5.40 14.53
CA LYS A 85 -7.93 4.64 13.28
C LYS A 85 -9.35 4.64 12.73
N VAL A 86 -9.48 4.82 11.44
CA VAL A 86 -10.73 4.61 10.70
C VAL A 86 -10.70 3.18 10.19
N GLU A 87 -11.72 2.42 10.54
CA GLU A 87 -11.93 1.05 10.13
C GLU A 87 -13.04 1.02 9.08
N LEU A 88 -12.74 0.39 7.95
CA LEU A 88 -13.60 0.31 6.78
C LEU A 88 -13.94 -1.16 6.55
N LYS A 89 -15.24 -1.46 6.52
CA LYS A 89 -15.76 -2.81 6.31
C LYS A 89 -16.84 -2.77 5.23
N THR A 90 -16.70 -3.59 4.19
CA THR A 90 -17.76 -3.71 3.19
C THR A 90 -18.94 -4.52 3.73
N ARG A 91 -20.11 -4.37 3.11
CA ARG A 91 -21.27 -5.21 3.39
C ARG A 91 -21.50 -6.18 2.24
N SER A 92 -22.32 -7.19 2.45
CA SER A 92 -22.84 -8.04 1.38
C SER A 92 -23.60 -7.25 0.32
N ASP A 93 -24.18 -6.12 0.74
CA ASP A 93 -25.07 -5.29 -0.07
C ASP A 93 -24.29 -4.19 -0.83
N THR A 94 -22.96 -4.19 -0.74
CA THR A 94 -22.09 -3.25 -1.44
C THR A 94 -22.04 -3.60 -2.93
N PRO A 95 -22.41 -2.68 -3.85
CA PRO A 95 -22.47 -2.97 -5.28
C PRO A 95 -21.08 -3.23 -5.88
N ASP A 96 -20.07 -2.46 -5.41
CA ASP A 96 -18.72 -2.49 -5.97
C ASP A 96 -17.64 -2.48 -4.89
N ILE A 97 -16.68 -3.40 -5.04
CA ILE A 97 -15.50 -3.50 -4.15
C ILE A 97 -14.56 -2.30 -4.34
N SER A 98 -14.57 -1.66 -5.52
CA SER A 98 -13.77 -0.47 -5.83
C SER A 98 -14.12 0.72 -4.91
N ASN A 99 -15.35 0.80 -4.40
CA ASN A 99 -15.77 1.83 -3.45
C ASN A 99 -14.95 1.79 -2.16
N LEU A 100 -14.52 0.61 -1.72
CA LEU A 100 -13.65 0.49 -0.54
C LEU A 100 -12.31 1.20 -0.78
N GLN A 101 -11.74 1.04 -1.99
CA GLN A 101 -10.52 1.71 -2.38
C GLN A 101 -10.72 3.23 -2.51
N ASN A 102 -11.85 3.67 -3.07
CA ASN A 102 -12.18 5.09 -3.20
C ASN A 102 -12.30 5.77 -1.83
N VAL A 103 -13.02 5.16 -0.89
CA VAL A 103 -13.15 5.68 0.48
C VAL A 103 -11.81 5.66 1.21
N LEU A 104 -10.98 4.64 0.98
CA LEU A 104 -9.64 4.56 1.54
C LEU A 104 -8.77 5.73 1.06
N ILE A 105 -8.77 6.00 -0.24
CA ILE A 105 -8.05 7.12 -0.85
C ILE A 105 -8.59 8.44 -0.30
N LEU A 106 -9.90 8.62 -0.26
CA LEU A 106 -10.55 9.81 0.29
C LEU A 106 -10.12 10.07 1.74
N CYS A 107 -10.17 9.04 2.60
CA CYS A 107 -9.71 9.14 4.00
C CYS A 107 -8.22 9.48 4.11
N THR A 108 -7.40 9.02 3.17
CA THR A 108 -5.96 9.29 3.16
C THR A 108 -5.66 10.70 2.69
N LEU A 109 -6.33 11.19 1.65
CA LEU A 109 -6.25 12.59 1.19
C LEU A 109 -6.78 13.54 2.25
N SER A 110 -7.93 13.19 2.84
CA SER A 110 -8.46 13.81 4.05
C SER A 110 -7.61 13.55 5.30
N CYS A 111 -6.42 12.98 5.19
CA CYS A 111 -5.35 13.03 6.19
C CYS A 111 -4.09 13.77 5.70
N LEU A 112 -3.88 13.92 4.38
CA LEU A 112 -2.68 14.52 3.75
C LEU A 112 -2.81 16.01 3.37
N ASP A 113 -4.00 16.54 3.07
CA ASP A 113 -4.22 17.91 2.54
C ASP A 113 -3.97 19.09 3.52
N SER A 114 -3.00 19.01 4.43
CA SER A 114 -2.57 20.17 5.25
C SER A 114 -1.10 20.06 5.64
N THR A 115 -0.24 20.11 4.63
CA THR A 115 1.15 20.58 4.75
C THR A 115 1.35 21.66 3.71
#